data_AF-A0A178IPW7-F1
#
_entry.id   AF-A0A178IPW7-F1
#
_cell.length_a   1.000
_cell.length_b   1.000
_cell.length_c   1.000
_cell.angle_alpha   90.00
_cell.angle_beta   90.00
_cell.angle_gamma   90.00
#
_symmetry.space_group_name_H-M   'P 1'
#
loop_
_entity.id
_entity.type
_entity.pdbx_description
1 polymer ?
#
loop_
_entity_poly.entity_id
_entity_poly.type
_entity_poly.pdbx_seq_one_letter_code
_entity_poly.pdbx_strand_id
1 'polypeptide(L)' 'MPMTVEQIVEETAQWPVDAVAELLDRIALAKHGDMSAARMDAWTGTALRRCAELDSGQAELIPGAVASARIRKIVGR' A
#
# COMPACT_ATOMS: atom_id res chain seq x y z
N MET A 1 31.27 -8.95 5.66
CA MET A 1 30.42 -9.47 4.58
C MET A 1 28.99 -9.13 4.94
N PRO A 2 28.22 -8.38 4.12
CA PRO A 2 26.80 -8.19 4.38
C PRO A 2 26.08 -9.55 4.28
N MET A 3 25.06 -9.77 5.10
CA MET A 3 24.18 -10.93 4.94
C MET A 3 23.51 -10.90 3.57
N THR A 4 23.31 -12.07 2.96
CA THR A 4 22.54 -12.18 1.72
C THR A 4 21.04 -12.17 2.03
N VAL A 5 20.22 -11.92 1.00
CA VAL A 5 18.76 -11.97 1.14
C VAL A 5 18.30 -13.37 1.55
N GLU A 6 18.92 -14.40 0.99
CA GLU A 6 18.62 -15.80 1.30
C GLU A 6 18.88 -16.12 2.77
N GLN A 7 19.97 -15.60 3.34
CA GLN A 7 20.27 -15.78 4.76
C GLN A 7 19.23 -15.11 5.67
N ILE A 8 18.74 -13.92 5.29
CA ILE A 8 17.69 -13.22 6.04
C ILE A 8 16.37 -14.00 5.98
N VAL A 9 16.03 -14.54 4.80
CA VAL A 9 14.82 -15.37 4.63
C VAL A 9 14.90 -16.64 5.46
N GLU A 10 16.03 -17.35 5.40
CA GLU A 10 16.25 -18.59 6.17
C GLU A 10 16.15 -18.32 7.69
N GLU A 11 16.78 -17.25 8.17
CA GLU A 11 16.76 -16.88 9.58
C GLU A 11 15.35 -16.54 10.08
N THR A 12 14.60 -15.77 9.29
CA THR A 12 13.26 -15.29 9.67
C THR A 12 12.15 -16.33 9.43
N ALA A 13 12.43 -17.40 8.68
CA ALA A 13 11.45 -18.44 8.36
C ALA A 13 10.86 -19.16 9.58
N GLN A 14 11.62 -19.25 10.69
CA GLN A 14 11.19 -19.92 11.92
C GLN A 14 10.65 -18.96 12.99
N TRP A 15 10.60 -17.66 12.70
CA TRP A 15 10.16 -16.65 13.66
C TRP A 15 8.63 -16.62 13.78
N PRO A 16 8.09 -16.12 14.91
CA PRO A 16 6.67 -15.81 15.00
C PRO A 16 6.25 -14.80 13.92
N VAL A 17 5.04 -14.96 13.38
CA VAL A 17 4.50 -14.08 12.32
C VAL A 17 4.57 -12.60 12.70
N ASP A 18 4.22 -12.27 13.94
CA ASP A 18 4.21 -10.88 14.42
C ASP A 18 5.62 -10.27 14.44
N ALA A 19 6.65 -11.07 14.75
CA ALA A 19 8.04 -10.60 14.75
C ALA A 19 8.55 -10.35 13.33
N VAL A 20 8.14 -11.17 12.35
CA VAL A 20 8.45 -10.96 10.94
C VAL A 20 7.73 -9.72 10.42
N ALA A 21 6.48 -9.50 10.79
CA ALA A 21 5.73 -8.29 10.44
C ALA A 21 6.43 -7.03 10.98
N GLU A 22 6.82 -7.02 12.25
CA GLU A 22 7.57 -5.90 12.83
C GLU A 22 8.90 -5.65 12.11
N LEU A 23 9.64 -6.70 11.75
CA LEU A 23 10.87 -6.58 10.98
C LEU A 23 10.63 -5.89 9.64
N LEU A 24 9.62 -6.32 8.90
CA LEU A 24 9.26 -5.75 7.60
C LEU A 24 8.86 -4.28 7.74
N ASP A 25 8.07 -3.92 8.75
CA ASP A 25 7.67 -2.55 9.02
C ASP A 25 8.88 -1.65 9.29
N ARG A 26 9.84 -2.12 10.10
CA ARG A 26 11.07 -1.35 10.40
C ARG A 26 11.96 -1.19 9.18
N ILE A 27 12.07 -2.22 8.33
CA ILE A 27 12.82 -2.14 7.06
C ILE A 27 12.13 -1.13 6.12
N ALA A 28 10.81 -1.23 5.97
CA ALA A 28 10.03 -0.34 5.12
C ALA A 28 10.17 1.12 5.59
N LEU A 29 10.02 1.37 6.88
CA LEU A 29 10.18 2.70 7.47
C LEU A 29 11.59 3.25 7.26
N ALA A 30 12.63 2.44 7.47
CA ALA A 30 14.01 2.87 7.29
C ALA A 30 14.35 3.18 5.82
N LYS A 31 13.73 2.48 4.87
CA LYS A 31 14.00 2.64 3.42
C LYS A 31 13.15 3.69 2.74
N HIS A 32 11.88 3.77 3.11
CA HIS A 32 10.90 4.63 2.45
C HIS A 32 10.55 5.87 3.27
N GLY A 33 11.03 5.95 4.52
CA GLY A 33 10.60 6.94 5.49
C GLY A 33 9.16 6.68 5.93
N ASP A 34 8.71 7.49 6.89
CA ASP A 34 7.29 7.56 7.19
C ASP A 34 6.54 8.30 6.05
N MET A 35 5.22 8.20 6.05
CA MET A 35 4.39 9.07 5.24
C MET A 35 4.66 10.52 5.64
N SER A 36 5.32 11.29 4.79
CA SER A 36 5.58 12.70 5.11
C SER A 36 4.26 13.43 5.35
N ALA A 37 4.26 14.41 6.27
CA ALA A 37 3.09 15.24 6.53
C ALA A 37 2.50 15.83 5.24
N ALA A 38 3.38 16.32 4.36
CA ALA A 38 2.98 16.81 3.03
C ALA A 38 2.27 15.76 2.16
N ARG A 39 2.69 14.48 2.23
CA ARG A 39 2.03 13.40 1.50
C ARG A 39 0.69 13.02 2.13
N MET A 40 0.58 13.05 3.45
CA MET A 40 -0.69 12.87 4.16
C MET A 40 -1.68 13.99 3.85
N ASP A 41 -1.22 15.24 3.83
CA ASP A 41 -2.04 16.40 3.49
C ASP A 41 -2.53 16.33 2.04
N ALA A 42 -1.66 15.95 1.10
CA ALA A 42 -2.01 15.75 -0.30
C ALA A 42 -3.04 14.62 -0.49
N TRP A 43 -2.89 13.51 0.26
CA TRP A 43 -3.86 12.43 0.27
C TRP A 43 -5.22 12.87 0.84
N THR A 44 -5.20 13.58 1.97
CA THR A 44 -6.40 14.14 2.61
C THR A 44 -7.13 15.09 1.68
N GLY A 45 -6.41 16.03 1.05
CA GLY A 45 -7.00 16.94 0.06
C GLY A 45 -7.59 16.21 -1.14
N THR A 46 -6.96 15.13 -1.60
CA THR A 46 -7.50 14.29 -2.66
C THR A 46 -8.79 13.58 -2.24
N ALA A 47 -8.82 13.01 -1.04
CA ALA A 47 -10.01 12.33 -0.51
C ALA A 47 -11.18 13.30 -0.36
N LEU A 48 -10.96 14.46 0.27
CA LEU A 48 -11.99 15.48 0.46
C LEU A 48 -12.53 16.00 -0.87
N ARG A 49 -11.66 16.27 -1.84
CA ARG A 49 -12.07 16.68 -3.19
C ARG A 49 -12.93 15.61 -3.87
N ARG A 50 -12.52 14.34 -3.78
CA ARG A 50 -13.29 13.22 -4.38
C ARG A 50 -14.65 13.04 -3.73
N CYS A 51 -14.76 13.21 -2.42
CA CYS A 51 -16.06 13.23 -1.74
C CYS A 51 -16.93 14.37 -2.27
N ALA A 52 -16.40 15.60 -2.35
CA ALA A 52 -17.16 16.73 -2.88
C ALA A 52 -17.59 16.55 -4.34
N GLU A 53 -16.76 15.93 -5.18
CA GLU A 53 -17.12 15.58 -6.57
C GLU A 53 -18.28 14.57 -6.63
N LEU A 54 -18.31 13.60 -5.72
CA LEU A 54 -19.41 12.63 -5.61
C LEU A 54 -20.70 13.30 -5.09
N ASP A 55 -20.58 14.08 -4.02
CA ASP A 55 -21.73 14.75 -3.38
C ASP A 55 -22.40 15.77 -4.31
N SER A 56 -21.60 16.44 -5.17
CA SER A 56 -22.09 17.39 -6.17
C SER A 56 -22.54 16.75 -7.49
N GLY A 57 -22.39 15.43 -7.64
CA GLY A 57 -22.71 14.71 -8.88
C GLY A 57 -21.75 14.99 -10.04
N GLN A 58 -20.59 15.60 -9.79
CA GLN A 58 -19.52 15.78 -10.78
C GLN A 58 -18.77 14.47 -11.07
N ALA A 59 -18.90 13.47 -10.19
CA ALA A 59 -18.34 12.13 -10.37
C ALA A 59 -19.35 11.06 -9.96
N GLU A 60 -19.19 9.87 -10.54
CA GLU A 60 -19.97 8.68 -10.20
C GLU A 60 -19.06 7.54 -9.75
N LEU A 61 -19.58 6.72 -8.83
CA LEU A 61 -18.90 5.50 -8.41
C LEU A 61 -18.98 4.43 -9.48
N ILE A 62 -17.87 3.72 -9.69
CA ILE A 62 -17.84 2.56 -10.58
C ILE A 62 -18.20 1.32 -9.76
N PRO A 63 -19.16 0.49 -10.20
CA PRO A 63 -19.46 -0.77 -9.54
C PRO A 63 -18.22 -1.65 -9.40
N GLY A 64 -18.02 -2.26 -8.22
CA GLY A 64 -16.82 -3.05 -7.92
C GLY A 64 -16.54 -4.14 -8.96
N ALA A 65 -17.57 -4.84 -9.43
CA ALA A 65 -17.43 -5.87 -10.46
C ALA A 65 -16.84 -5.34 -11.78
N VAL A 66 -17.21 -4.11 -12.18
CA VAL A 66 -16.70 -3.44 -13.38
C VAL A 66 -15.24 -3.05 -13.18
N ALA A 67 -14.90 -2.48 -12.03
CA ALA A 67 -13.51 -2.14 -11.68
C ALA A 67 -12.62 -3.40 -11.65
N SER A 68 -13.05 -4.47 -10.99
CA SER A 68 -12.30 -5.73 -10.92
C SER A 68 -12.13 -6.39 -12.29
N ALA A 69 -13.14 -6.34 -13.16
CA ALA A 69 -13.01 -6.84 -14.52
C ALA A 69 -11.94 -6.09 -15.32
N ARG A 70 -11.83 -4.77 -15.15
CA ARG A 70 -10.77 -3.96 -15.76
C ARG A 70 -9.39 -4.32 -15.18
N ILE A 71 -9.28 -4.50 -13.87
CA ILE A 71 -8.03 -4.92 -13.22
C ILE A 71 -7.55 -6.24 -13.80
N ARG A 72 -8.43 -7.26 -13.88
CA ARG A 72 -8.07 -8.58 -14.44
C ARG A 72 -7.54 -8.51 -15.86
N LYS A 73 -8.05 -7.61 -16.71
CA LYS A 73 -7.51 -7.39 -18.06
C LYS A 73 -6.09 -6.83 -18.05
N ILE A 74 -5.74 -6.02 -17.07
CA ILE A 74 -4.43 -5.36 -16.96
C ILE A 74 -3.39 -6.29 -16.32
N VAL A 75 -3.74 -6.90 -15.19
CA VAL A 75 -2.83 -7.73 -14.39
C VAL A 75 -2.82 -9.20 -14.83
N GLY A 76 -3.52 -9.52 -15.92
CA GLY A 76 -3.86 -10.87 -16.37
C GLY A 76 -2.73 -11.89 -16.25
N ARG A 77 -2.82 -12.70 -15.21
CA ARG A 77 -2.69 -14.15 -15.29
C ARG A 77 -4.09 -14.72 -15.50
#